data_AF-A0A2E1AFI7-F1
#
_entry.id   AF-A0A2E1AFI7-F1
#
_cell.length_a   1.000
_cell.length_b   1.000
_cell.length_c   1.000
_cell.angle_alpha   90.00
_cell.angle_beta   90.00
_cell.angle_gamma   90.00
#
_symmetry.space_group_name_H-M   'P 1'
#
loop_
_entity.id
_entity.type
_entity.pdbx_description
1 polymer ?
#
loop_
_entity_poly.entity_id
_entity_poly.type
_entity_poly.pdbx_seq_one_letter_code
_entity_poly.pdbx_strand_id
1 'polypeptide(L)'
;MPTEVQVSIRGIPSIPSIAEINVRSGPGTNHSLIFQVPVGMSGLTLLDVQPDAEEKTQNGKLYQWFKLEFHGGAIGWIRDDLLLLQGDARTWGYPDLTQPTWAFELARTSEESSESDIPTSGNTTIQPIGERNPLTIPEVMPFTPAPQDLDRVRSLAFMITSTFEGTGYASYNNFDAGIVSYGFIQFTLASGSLWRVIDIYMRRANSPLTDQFRQYMSRIQQRDPSLRHDVQLRDLLLNAAKERPMQIAQEQVATEGYWQAVVDGYIVHRELQMPLSWALLFDMGVHFGVNHGFVRLAEKNLGVQPRSIPGQNGITEAQLITEVARLRKQSHDRQAERDNLPGLSVRGDFWHSLVTSQDWGLMGDGQKLIVKGRNIQTKI
;
A
#
# COMPACT_ATOMS: atom_id res chain seq x y z
N MET A 1 -13.21 -23.36 18.73
CA MET A 1 -12.44 -23.28 17.46
C MET A 1 -11.04 -22.83 17.85
N PRO A 2 -9.97 -23.56 17.50
CA PRO A 2 -8.62 -23.07 17.71
C PRO A 2 -8.49 -21.72 17.01
N THR A 3 -7.98 -20.71 17.71
CA THR A 3 -7.70 -19.41 17.12
C THR A 3 -6.45 -19.54 16.27
N GLU A 4 -6.59 -19.33 14.96
CA GLU A 4 -5.48 -19.24 14.02
C GLU A 4 -4.40 -18.28 14.54
N VAL A 5 -3.13 -18.62 14.30
CA VAL A 5 -2.00 -17.78 14.71
C VAL A 5 -2.10 -16.40 14.06
N GLN A 6 -2.04 -15.36 14.89
CA GLN A 6 -1.98 -13.98 14.48
C GLN A 6 -0.58 -13.44 14.68
N VAL A 7 -0.07 -12.76 13.65
CA VAL A 7 1.24 -12.08 13.70
C VAL A 7 1.04 -10.56 13.67
N SER A 8 1.85 -9.84 14.44
CA SER A 8 1.90 -8.37 14.40
C SER A 8 3.33 -7.84 14.46
N ILE A 9 3.52 -6.64 13.91
CA ILE A 9 4.80 -5.96 13.79
C ILE A 9 5.07 -5.17 15.07
N ARG A 10 6.10 -5.57 15.79
CA ARG A 10 6.53 -4.94 17.06
C ARG A 10 7.53 -3.81 16.87
N GLY A 11 8.41 -3.94 15.88
CA GLY A 11 9.61 -3.09 15.77
C GLY A 11 10.64 -3.38 16.87
N ILE A 12 11.51 -2.42 17.16
CA ILE A 12 12.57 -2.52 18.18
C ILE A 12 12.24 -1.55 19.32
N PRO A 13 11.71 -2.02 20.47
CA PRO A 13 11.25 -1.11 21.53
C PRO A 13 12.34 -0.22 22.14
N SER A 14 13.60 -0.68 22.13
CA SER A 14 14.74 0.13 22.58
C SER A 14 15.13 1.24 21.59
N ILE A 15 14.57 1.24 20.37
CA ILE A 15 14.83 2.22 19.32
C ILE A 15 13.48 2.69 18.72
N PRO A 16 12.69 3.47 19.48
CA PRO A 16 11.33 3.87 19.08
C PRO A 16 11.28 4.78 17.84
N SER A 17 12.42 5.31 17.39
CA SER A 17 12.52 6.07 16.13
C SER A 17 12.34 5.21 14.89
N ILE A 18 12.42 3.88 15.00
CA ILE A 18 12.13 2.95 13.90
C ILE A 18 10.61 2.79 13.80
N ALA A 19 10.01 3.53 12.86
CA ALA A 19 8.56 3.48 12.60
C ALA A 19 8.16 2.40 11.57
N GLU A 20 9.12 1.88 10.82
CA GLU A 20 8.91 0.88 9.76
C GLU A 20 9.98 -0.20 9.81
N ILE A 21 9.64 -1.40 9.36
CA ILE A 21 10.57 -2.53 9.28
C ILE A 21 10.66 -3.10 7.87
N ASN A 22 11.81 -3.69 7.58
CA ASN A 22 12.13 -4.24 6.27
C ASN A 22 11.48 -5.61 6.07
N VAL A 23 10.82 -5.79 4.94
CA VAL A 23 10.32 -7.07 4.45
C VAL A 23 11.21 -7.57 3.32
N ARG A 24 11.71 -8.80 3.44
CA ARG A 24 12.72 -9.36 2.53
C ARG A 24 12.21 -10.51 1.69
N SER A 25 12.90 -10.78 0.60
CA SER A 25 12.60 -11.87 -0.33
C SER A 25 12.98 -13.27 0.17
N GLY A 26 13.78 -13.37 1.23
CA GLY A 26 14.17 -14.65 1.83
C GLY A 26 14.57 -14.50 3.31
N PRO A 27 14.82 -15.64 3.99
CA PRO A 27 15.07 -15.72 5.43
C PRO A 27 16.50 -15.31 5.81
N GLY A 28 16.84 -14.04 5.57
CA GLY A 28 18.18 -13.51 5.86
C GLY A 28 18.32 -12.06 5.45
N THR A 29 19.32 -11.37 6.01
CA THR A 29 19.60 -9.96 5.71
C THR A 29 20.33 -9.74 4.38
N ASN A 30 20.94 -10.77 3.82
CA ASN A 30 21.52 -10.79 2.46
C ASN A 30 20.46 -10.81 1.34
N HIS A 31 19.21 -11.15 1.64
CA HIS A 31 18.10 -11.13 0.68
C HIS A 31 17.63 -9.70 0.39
N SER A 32 17.20 -9.45 -0.85
CA SER A 32 16.72 -8.14 -1.29
C SER A 32 15.52 -7.66 -0.47
N LEU A 33 15.54 -6.37 -0.11
CA LEU A 33 14.39 -5.65 0.43
C LEU A 33 13.30 -5.57 -0.65
N ILE A 34 12.10 -6.06 -0.34
CA ILE A 34 10.96 -5.95 -1.26
C ILE A 34 10.16 -4.68 -0.94
N PHE A 35 9.82 -4.47 0.33
CA PHE A 35 9.09 -3.29 0.82
C PHE A 35 9.32 -3.11 2.33
N GLN A 36 8.75 -2.05 2.89
CA GLN A 36 8.74 -1.78 4.33
C GLN A 36 7.30 -1.78 4.85
N VAL A 37 7.12 -2.14 6.13
CA VAL A 37 5.82 -2.12 6.80
C VAL A 37 5.88 -1.34 8.11
N PRO A 38 4.80 -0.60 8.46
CA PRO A 38 4.78 0.17 9.69
C PRO A 38 4.73 -0.72 10.94
N VAL A 39 5.39 -0.25 11.99
CA VAL A 39 5.27 -0.81 13.34
C VAL A 39 3.83 -0.69 13.83
N GLY A 40 3.32 -1.74 14.47
CA GLY A 40 1.94 -1.87 14.94
C GLY A 40 0.98 -2.52 13.93
N MET A 41 1.42 -2.80 12.69
CA MET A 41 0.60 -3.58 11.74
C MET A 41 0.32 -4.99 12.29
N SER A 42 -0.93 -5.44 12.30
CA SER A 42 -1.36 -6.70 12.93
C SER A 42 -2.32 -7.50 12.05
N GLY A 43 -2.53 -8.77 12.36
CA GLY A 43 -3.42 -9.65 11.57
C GLY A 43 -2.75 -10.16 10.29
N LEU A 44 -1.44 -10.40 10.35
CA LEU A 44 -0.68 -11.02 9.27
C LEU A 44 -0.76 -12.54 9.39
N THR A 45 -0.85 -13.24 8.26
CA THR A 45 -0.95 -14.70 8.23
C THR A 45 0.46 -15.30 8.16
N LEU A 46 0.74 -16.26 9.03
CA LEU A 46 2.00 -17.00 9.02
C LEU A 46 1.95 -18.11 7.97
N LEU A 47 2.87 -18.06 7.00
CA LEU A 47 2.95 -19.01 5.88
C LEU A 47 4.12 -19.99 5.98
N ASP A 48 5.21 -19.62 6.64
CA ASP A 48 6.40 -20.47 6.82
C ASP A 48 7.31 -19.90 7.92
N VAL A 49 8.16 -20.74 8.51
CA VAL A 49 9.22 -20.34 9.44
C VAL A 49 10.51 -21.08 9.11
N GLN A 50 11.59 -20.33 8.87
CA GLN A 50 12.91 -20.88 8.56
C GLN A 50 14.00 -20.26 9.45
N PRO A 51 15.07 -21.01 9.75
CA PRO A 51 16.24 -20.45 10.41
C PRO A 51 16.89 -19.35 9.54
N ASP A 52 17.62 -18.44 10.17
CA ASP A 52 18.42 -17.43 9.47
C ASP A 52 19.46 -18.10 8.56
N ALA A 53 19.38 -17.80 7.26
CA ALA A 53 20.23 -18.38 6.23
C ALA A 53 21.72 -17.98 6.35
N GLU A 54 22.02 -16.96 7.16
CA GLU A 54 23.38 -16.54 7.47
C GLU A 54 23.84 -17.04 8.85
N GLU A 55 23.05 -17.93 9.47
CA GLU A 55 23.28 -18.51 10.80
C GLU A 55 23.49 -17.45 11.90
N LYS A 56 22.87 -16.27 11.73
CA LYS A 56 23.04 -15.17 12.68
C LYS A 56 22.35 -15.47 14.01
N THR A 57 23.09 -15.26 15.09
CA THR A 57 22.60 -15.45 16.46
C THR A 57 22.57 -14.15 17.25
N GLN A 58 21.67 -14.05 18.21
CA GLN A 58 21.70 -13.04 19.27
C GLN A 58 21.53 -13.74 20.62
N ASN A 59 22.42 -13.44 21.56
CA ASN A 59 22.45 -14.07 22.89
C ASN A 59 22.46 -15.61 22.83
N GLY A 60 23.18 -16.19 21.85
CA GLY A 60 23.26 -17.63 21.64
C GLY A 60 22.01 -18.27 21.01
N LYS A 61 20.95 -17.50 20.73
CA LYS A 61 19.78 -17.97 19.98
C LYS A 61 19.94 -17.63 18.49
N LEU A 62 19.78 -18.64 17.63
CA LEU A 62 19.67 -18.47 16.18
C LEU A 62 18.37 -17.75 15.82
N TYR A 63 18.46 -16.69 15.02
CA TYR A 63 17.29 -15.97 14.52
C TYR A 63 16.39 -16.89 13.70
N GLN A 64 15.08 -16.64 13.80
CA GLN A 64 14.08 -17.27 12.95
C GLN A 64 13.46 -16.21 12.05
N TRP A 65 13.15 -16.60 10.82
CA TRP A 65 12.47 -15.75 9.85
C TRP A 65 11.09 -16.31 9.57
N PHE A 66 10.10 -15.44 9.63
CA PHE A 66 8.70 -15.74 9.45
C PHE A 66 8.30 -15.23 8.08
N LYS A 67 7.85 -16.13 7.21
CA LYS A 67 7.24 -15.79 5.94
C LYS A 67 5.79 -15.41 6.23
N LEU A 68 5.45 -14.17 5.94
CA LEU A 68 4.14 -13.63 6.24
C LEU A 68 3.42 -13.31 4.93
N GLU A 69 2.13 -13.61 4.90
CA GLU A 69 1.21 -12.95 3.99
C GLU A 69 0.76 -11.65 4.64
N PHE A 70 1.05 -10.55 3.97
CA PHE A 70 0.59 -9.25 4.36
C PHE A 70 -0.81 -9.00 3.81
N HIS A 71 -1.46 -8.07 4.45
CA HIS A 71 -2.54 -7.29 3.87
C HIS A 71 -2.32 -7.06 2.36
N GLY A 72 -3.16 -7.67 1.52
CA GLY A 72 -3.08 -7.51 0.05
C GLY A 72 -2.42 -8.65 -0.70
N GLY A 73 -1.99 -9.71 -0.01
CA GLY A 73 -1.36 -10.88 -0.64
C GLY A 73 0.11 -10.67 -0.99
N ALA A 74 0.69 -9.53 -0.61
CA ALA A 74 2.14 -9.39 -0.63
C ALA A 74 2.73 -10.43 0.33
N ILE A 75 3.81 -11.07 -0.07
CA ILE A 75 4.48 -12.11 0.72
C ILE A 75 5.93 -11.71 0.93
N GLY A 76 6.43 -11.89 2.13
CA GLY A 76 7.84 -11.69 2.42
C GLY A 76 8.23 -12.14 3.81
N TRP A 77 9.51 -12.04 4.10
CA TRP A 77 10.13 -12.55 5.30
C TRP A 77 10.46 -11.43 6.28
N ILE A 78 10.11 -11.64 7.55
CA ILE A 78 10.46 -10.77 8.67
C ILE A 78 11.11 -11.62 9.77
N ARG A 79 12.15 -11.07 10.39
CA ARG A 79 12.88 -11.72 11.49
C ARG A 79 12.08 -11.65 12.80
N ASP A 80 12.16 -12.70 13.60
CA ASP A 80 11.38 -12.92 14.82
C ASP A 80 11.55 -11.87 15.92
N ASP A 81 12.70 -11.20 15.98
CA ASP A 81 12.95 -10.07 16.90
C ASP A 81 12.02 -8.87 16.66
N LEU A 82 11.39 -8.78 15.49
CA LEU A 82 10.50 -7.70 15.09
C LEU A 82 9.01 -8.05 15.20
N LEU A 83 8.65 -9.23 15.71
CA LEU A 83 7.30 -9.78 15.66
C LEU A 83 6.71 -10.11 17.03
N LEU A 84 5.38 -10.01 17.14
CA LEU A 84 4.57 -10.62 18.21
C LEU A 84 3.69 -11.72 17.60
N LEU A 85 3.55 -12.83 18.32
CA LEU A 85 2.70 -13.97 17.98
C LEU A 85 1.58 -14.14 19.01
N GLN A 86 0.38 -14.52 18.57
CA GLN A 86 -0.75 -14.90 19.43
C GLN A 86 -1.56 -16.01 18.75
N GLY A 87 -2.16 -16.93 19.50
CA GLY A 87 -2.96 -18.03 18.98
C GLY A 87 -2.17 -19.32 18.78
N ASP A 88 -2.76 -20.25 18.03
CA ASP A 88 -2.24 -21.61 17.88
C ASP A 88 -1.12 -21.68 16.83
N ALA A 89 0.13 -21.69 17.29
CA ALA A 89 1.31 -21.76 16.45
C ALA A 89 1.98 -23.15 16.44
N ARG A 90 1.28 -24.19 16.91
CA ARG A 90 1.83 -25.57 17.04
C ARG A 90 2.28 -26.17 15.72
N THR A 91 1.56 -25.91 14.64
CA THR A 91 1.94 -26.33 13.28
C THR A 91 3.32 -25.81 12.83
N TRP A 92 3.82 -24.74 13.47
CA TRP A 92 5.12 -24.14 13.16
C TRP A 92 6.21 -24.50 14.19
N GLY A 93 5.91 -25.39 15.13
CA GLY A 93 6.81 -25.80 16.21
C GLY A 93 6.83 -24.83 17.40
N TYR A 94 5.80 -24.01 17.59
CA TYR A 94 5.67 -23.07 18.72
C TYR A 94 4.47 -23.45 19.61
N PRO A 95 4.42 -23.03 20.89
CA PRO A 95 3.26 -23.30 21.75
C PRO A 95 2.00 -22.54 21.27
N ASP A 96 0.83 -22.92 21.81
CA ASP A 96 -0.39 -22.11 21.72
C ASP A 96 -0.28 -20.91 22.67
N LEU A 97 -0.47 -19.70 22.15
CA LEU A 97 -0.18 -18.44 22.82
C LEU A 97 -1.47 -17.69 23.14
N THR A 98 -1.88 -17.69 24.40
CA THR A 98 -3.11 -16.99 24.84
C THR A 98 -2.96 -15.46 24.86
N GLN A 99 -1.73 -14.94 24.85
CA GLN A 99 -1.40 -13.51 24.82
C GLN A 99 -0.34 -13.22 23.75
N PRO A 100 -0.32 -12.00 23.18
CA PRO A 100 0.76 -11.57 22.29
C PRO A 100 2.12 -11.73 22.96
N THR A 101 2.97 -12.58 22.38
CA THR A 101 4.28 -12.93 22.91
C THR A 101 5.36 -12.58 21.90
N TRP A 102 6.50 -12.06 22.37
CA TRP A 102 7.62 -11.70 21.49
C TRP A 102 8.22 -12.95 20.85
N ALA A 103 8.19 -13.03 19.51
CA ALA A 103 8.55 -14.25 18.80
C ALA A 103 10.01 -14.68 19.07
N PHE A 104 10.91 -13.72 19.29
CA PHE A 104 12.30 -14.00 19.64
C PHE A 104 12.50 -14.61 21.04
N GLU A 105 11.52 -14.57 21.95
CA GLU A 105 11.62 -15.29 23.23
C GLU A 105 11.18 -16.76 23.13
N LEU A 106 10.52 -17.14 22.04
CA LEU A 106 10.01 -18.49 21.87
C LEU A 106 11.10 -19.46 21.41
N ALA A 107 11.13 -20.65 22.01
CA ALA A 107 11.90 -21.77 21.50
C ALA A 107 11.04 -22.56 20.52
N ARG A 108 11.59 -22.83 19.33
CA ARG A 108 10.94 -23.71 18.35
C ARG A 108 11.30 -25.15 18.68
N THR A 109 10.30 -26.00 18.87
CA THR A 109 10.50 -27.44 18.96
C THR A 109 10.74 -27.95 17.54
N SER A 110 11.95 -28.38 17.24
CA SER A 110 12.24 -29.09 15.99
C SER A 110 11.41 -30.38 15.98
N GLU A 111 10.54 -30.53 14.98
CA GLU A 111 9.91 -31.80 14.65
C GLU A 111 10.97 -32.77 14.09
N GLU A 112 11.89 -33.21 14.93
CA GLU A 112 12.62 -34.46 14.68
C GLU A 112 11.80 -35.60 15.27
N SER A 113 11.09 -36.30 14.37
CA SER A 113 10.58 -37.66 14.53
C SER A 113 9.60 -37.94 15.69
N SER A 114 8.30 -37.86 15.38
CA SER A 114 7.33 -38.81 15.96
C SER A 114 6.15 -38.99 15.02
N GLU A 115 6.24 -40.05 14.22
CA GLU A 115 5.15 -40.67 13.48
C GLU A 115 4.20 -41.37 14.48
N SER A 116 2.89 -41.41 14.17
CA SER A 116 1.78 -42.14 14.83
C SER A 116 0.90 -41.35 15.81
N ASP A 117 -0.28 -40.91 15.34
CA ASP A 117 -1.56 -41.60 15.57
C ASP A 117 -2.75 -40.63 15.40
N ILE A 118 -3.62 -40.97 14.43
CA ILE A 118 -4.90 -40.30 14.17
C ILE A 118 -5.98 -40.91 15.08
N PRO A 119 -6.88 -40.09 15.65
CA PRO A 119 -8.26 -40.52 15.76
C PRO A 119 -9.25 -39.54 15.10
N THR A 120 -10.19 -40.18 14.41
CA THR A 120 -11.28 -39.63 13.61
C THR A 120 -12.46 -39.15 14.46
N SER A 121 -13.14 -38.12 13.95
CA SER A 121 -14.59 -37.84 14.06
C SER A 121 -15.10 -36.81 15.09
N GLY A 122 -15.89 -35.86 14.58
CA GLY A 122 -16.74 -34.94 15.34
C GLY A 122 -17.53 -34.01 14.41
N ASN A 123 -18.67 -34.49 13.91
CA ASN A 123 -19.59 -33.78 13.03
C ASN A 123 -20.41 -32.76 13.85
N THR A 124 -20.30 -31.46 13.61
CA THR A 124 -21.08 -30.41 14.30
C THR A 124 -22.02 -29.69 13.33
N THR A 125 -23.32 -29.91 13.52
CA THR A 125 -24.43 -29.23 12.85
C THR A 125 -24.52 -27.77 13.30
N ILE A 126 -24.45 -26.83 12.35
CA ILE A 126 -24.62 -25.38 12.59
C ILE A 126 -26.10 -25.01 12.46
N GLN A 127 -26.64 -24.29 13.45
CA GLN A 127 -27.99 -23.70 13.40
C GLN A 127 -27.99 -22.36 12.62
N PRO A 128 -29.08 -21.99 11.91
CA PRO A 128 -29.15 -20.75 11.16
C PRO A 128 -29.34 -19.54 12.07
N ILE A 129 -28.58 -18.47 11.81
CA ILE A 129 -28.73 -17.15 12.41
C ILE A 129 -29.93 -16.46 11.75
N GLY A 130 -30.81 -15.87 12.58
CA GLY A 130 -32.11 -15.31 12.18
C GLY A 130 -32.06 -14.23 11.11
N GLU A 131 -33.10 -14.25 10.27
CA GLU A 131 -33.39 -13.28 9.20
C GLU A 131 -33.39 -11.84 9.71
N ARG A 132 -32.53 -10.99 9.14
CA ARG A 132 -32.68 -9.53 9.20
C ARG A 132 -33.55 -9.08 8.04
N ASN A 133 -34.51 -8.19 8.33
CA ASN A 133 -35.35 -7.54 7.34
C ASN A 133 -34.50 -6.93 6.20
N PRO A 134 -34.81 -7.23 4.92
CA PRO A 134 -34.09 -6.65 3.80
C PRO A 134 -34.41 -5.15 3.73
N LEU A 135 -33.39 -4.32 3.91
CA LEU A 135 -33.44 -2.92 3.51
C LEU A 135 -33.65 -2.87 2.00
N THR A 136 -34.63 -2.11 1.54
CA THR A 136 -34.92 -1.89 0.13
C THR A 136 -33.68 -1.25 -0.52
N ILE A 137 -32.91 -2.06 -1.24
CA ILE A 137 -31.73 -1.60 -1.97
C ILE A 137 -32.25 -0.90 -3.23
N PRO A 138 -31.95 0.39 -3.45
CA PRO A 138 -32.31 1.06 -4.70
C PRO A 138 -31.67 0.33 -5.89
N GLU A 139 -32.45 0.15 -6.95
CA GLU A 139 -32.06 -0.54 -8.18
C GLU A 139 -30.86 0.18 -8.82
N VAL A 140 -29.68 -0.43 -8.73
CA VAL A 140 -28.44 0.11 -9.30
C VAL A 140 -28.33 -0.37 -10.74
N MET A 141 -28.39 0.57 -11.70
CA MET A 141 -28.11 0.26 -13.10
C MET A 141 -26.63 -0.14 -13.27
N PRO A 142 -26.32 -1.22 -14.01
CA PRO A 142 -24.94 -1.61 -14.27
C PRO A 142 -24.25 -0.55 -15.13
N PHE A 143 -23.16 0.03 -14.62
CA PHE A 143 -22.31 0.95 -15.37
C PHE A 143 -21.08 0.19 -15.86
N THR A 144 -21.06 -0.18 -17.14
CA THR A 144 -19.80 -0.63 -17.77
C THR A 144 -19.05 0.61 -18.25
N PRO A 145 -17.94 1.02 -17.61
CA PRO A 145 -17.21 2.21 -18.05
C PRO A 145 -16.74 2.05 -19.50
N ALA A 146 -17.05 3.02 -20.36
CA ALA A 146 -16.49 3.05 -21.70
C ALA A 146 -14.96 3.28 -21.61
N PRO A 147 -14.14 2.73 -22.51
CA PRO A 147 -12.67 2.91 -22.46
C PRO A 147 -12.20 4.36 -22.39
N GLN A 148 -12.94 5.29 -23.02
CA GLN A 148 -12.64 6.73 -22.99
C GLN A 148 -12.82 7.36 -21.59
N ASP A 149 -13.69 6.79 -20.75
CA ASP A 149 -13.85 7.23 -19.37
C ASP A 149 -12.64 6.84 -18.51
N LEU A 150 -11.99 5.71 -18.79
CA LEU A 150 -10.86 5.25 -17.98
C LEU A 150 -9.63 6.15 -18.11
N ASP A 151 -9.34 6.64 -19.32
CA ASP A 151 -8.24 7.59 -19.54
C ASP A 151 -8.50 8.92 -18.81
N ARG A 152 -9.74 9.43 -18.90
CA ARG A 152 -10.17 10.62 -18.14
C ARG A 152 -9.98 10.43 -16.64
N VAL A 153 -10.46 9.33 -16.09
CA VAL A 153 -10.39 9.05 -14.64
C VAL A 153 -8.96 8.88 -14.18
N ARG A 154 -8.12 8.16 -14.93
CA ARG A 154 -6.69 8.00 -14.63
C ARG A 154 -5.97 9.34 -14.61
N SER A 155 -6.16 10.15 -15.64
CA SER A 155 -5.57 11.49 -15.71
C SER A 155 -6.04 12.38 -14.56
N LEU A 156 -7.33 12.33 -14.19
CA LEU A 156 -7.84 13.05 -13.03
C LEU A 156 -7.21 12.56 -11.71
N ALA A 157 -7.11 11.25 -11.52
CA ALA A 157 -6.47 10.67 -10.35
C ALA A 157 -5.02 11.17 -10.22
N PHE A 158 -4.26 11.17 -11.32
CA PHE A 158 -2.89 11.70 -11.35
C PHE A 158 -2.83 13.18 -10.99
N MET A 159 -3.70 14.01 -11.56
CA MET A 159 -3.75 15.46 -11.27
C MET A 159 -4.15 15.76 -9.82
N ILE A 160 -5.15 15.06 -9.28
CA ILE A 160 -5.59 15.19 -7.90
C ILE A 160 -4.44 14.82 -6.95
N THR A 161 -3.87 13.63 -7.11
CA THR A 161 -2.73 13.17 -6.29
C THR A 161 -1.57 14.15 -6.37
N SER A 162 -1.20 14.60 -7.59
CA SER A 162 -0.10 15.56 -7.76
C SER A 162 -0.30 16.88 -7.05
N THR A 163 -1.55 17.31 -6.89
CA THR A 163 -1.88 18.55 -6.18
C THR A 163 -1.66 18.40 -4.68
N PHE A 164 -1.87 17.21 -4.14
CA PHE A 164 -1.54 16.90 -2.74
C PHE A 164 -0.03 16.79 -2.53
N GLU A 165 0.67 16.06 -3.40
CA GLU A 165 2.11 15.80 -3.29
C GLU A 165 2.97 17.06 -3.58
N GLY A 166 2.51 17.99 -4.42
CA GLY A 166 3.24 19.23 -4.66
C GLY A 166 2.80 20.06 -5.87
N THR A 167 3.75 20.33 -6.77
CA THR A 167 3.63 21.31 -7.87
C THR A 167 3.52 20.65 -9.25
N GLY A 168 3.28 19.33 -9.31
CA GLY A 168 3.16 18.58 -10.57
C GLY A 168 4.46 17.91 -11.01
N TYR A 169 4.67 17.79 -12.33
CA TYR A 169 5.80 17.05 -12.93
C TYR A 169 7.20 17.52 -12.54
N ALA A 170 7.32 18.78 -12.09
CA ALA A 170 8.58 19.38 -11.64
C ALA A 170 8.69 19.42 -10.11
N SER A 171 7.79 18.77 -9.37
CA SER A 171 7.91 18.70 -7.92
C SER A 171 9.22 18.02 -7.56
N TYR A 172 9.93 18.60 -6.59
CA TYR A 172 11.23 18.12 -6.16
C TYR A 172 11.37 18.33 -4.66
N ASN A 173 11.83 17.30 -3.96
CA ASN A 173 12.19 17.37 -2.57
C ASN A 173 13.43 16.49 -2.30
N ASN A 174 14.24 16.85 -1.30
CA ASN A 174 15.48 16.15 -0.97
C ASN A 174 15.74 16.10 0.54
N PHE A 175 14.69 16.22 1.35
CA PHE A 175 14.80 16.23 2.82
C PHE A 175 14.20 14.97 3.46
N ASP A 176 13.47 14.15 2.70
CA ASP A 176 12.86 12.91 3.19
C ASP A 176 13.81 11.70 3.07
N ALA A 177 13.32 10.51 3.44
CA ALA A 177 14.05 9.24 3.33
C ALA A 177 14.29 8.79 1.86
N GLY A 178 13.63 9.42 0.88
CA GLY A 178 13.73 9.12 -0.54
C GLY A 178 15.06 9.53 -1.19
N ILE A 179 15.93 10.25 -0.47
CA ILE A 179 17.19 10.87 -0.94
C ILE A 179 16.93 12.00 -1.94
N VAL A 180 16.34 11.68 -3.08
CA VAL A 180 15.79 12.60 -4.06
C VAL A 180 14.40 12.10 -4.41
N SER A 181 13.40 12.95 -4.22
CA SER A 181 12.00 12.68 -4.52
C SER A 181 11.57 13.65 -5.61
N TYR A 182 11.11 13.14 -6.74
CA TYR A 182 10.89 13.93 -7.96
C TYR A 182 9.60 13.55 -8.66
N GLY A 183 8.94 14.54 -9.25
CA GLY A 183 7.79 14.33 -10.12
C GLY A 183 6.45 14.31 -9.40
N PHE A 184 5.39 14.08 -10.17
CA PHE A 184 4.03 14.36 -9.72
C PHE A 184 3.50 13.40 -8.64
N ILE A 185 4.12 12.23 -8.47
CA ILE A 185 3.88 11.31 -7.33
C ILE A 185 5.13 11.02 -6.51
N GLN A 186 6.14 11.91 -6.54
CA GLN A 186 7.38 11.79 -5.76
C GLN A 186 8.16 10.47 -6.01
N PHE A 187 8.54 10.18 -7.26
CA PHE A 187 9.43 9.07 -7.58
C PHE A 187 10.77 9.26 -6.87
N THR A 188 11.17 8.27 -6.06
CA THR A 188 12.34 8.40 -5.18
C THR A 188 13.57 7.66 -5.70
N LEU A 189 14.75 8.23 -5.42
CA LEU A 189 16.03 7.57 -5.65
C LEU A 189 16.17 6.33 -4.77
N ALA A 190 15.79 6.41 -3.49
CA ALA A 190 15.91 5.31 -2.54
C ALA A 190 15.10 4.06 -2.94
N SER A 191 13.90 4.23 -3.52
CA SER A 191 13.10 3.12 -4.04
C SER A 191 13.59 2.59 -5.40
N GLY A 192 14.37 3.39 -6.13
CA GLY A 192 14.77 3.12 -7.52
C GLY A 192 13.72 3.51 -8.56
N SER A 193 12.56 4.03 -8.17
CA SER A 193 11.54 4.50 -9.12
C SER A 193 12.01 5.71 -9.94
N LEU A 194 12.86 6.57 -9.37
CA LEU A 194 13.48 7.69 -10.09
C LEU A 194 14.36 7.21 -11.26
N TRP A 195 15.15 6.14 -11.06
CA TRP A 195 15.96 5.55 -12.12
C TRP A 195 15.10 5.14 -13.30
N ARG A 196 13.96 4.48 -13.02
CA ARG A 196 13.04 3.99 -14.05
C ARG A 196 12.44 5.12 -14.87
N VAL A 197 12.04 6.22 -14.23
CA VAL A 197 11.53 7.43 -14.91
C VAL A 197 12.59 7.98 -15.87
N ILE A 198 13.83 8.14 -15.41
CA ILE A 198 14.90 8.73 -16.21
C ILE A 198 15.31 7.79 -17.36
N ASP A 199 15.38 6.49 -17.13
CA ASP A 199 15.65 5.48 -18.18
C ASP A 199 14.59 5.54 -19.30
N ILE A 200 13.30 5.59 -18.95
CA ILE A 200 12.22 5.72 -19.94
C ILE A 200 12.31 7.05 -20.68
N TYR A 201 12.56 8.15 -19.96
CA TYR A 201 12.74 9.47 -20.56
C TYR A 201 13.89 9.47 -21.58
N MET A 202 15.07 8.95 -21.21
CA MET A 202 16.24 8.90 -22.08
C MET A 202 16.05 8.05 -23.34
N ARG A 203 15.20 7.02 -23.28
CA ARG A 203 14.87 6.20 -24.47
C ARG A 203 13.89 6.90 -25.41
N ARG A 204 13.13 7.88 -24.93
CA ARG A 204 12.07 8.56 -25.69
C ARG A 204 12.47 9.96 -26.17
N ALA A 205 13.23 10.66 -25.36
CA ALA A 205 13.60 12.04 -25.63
C ALA A 205 14.75 12.11 -26.64
N ASN A 206 14.65 13.07 -27.55
CA ASN A 206 15.76 13.52 -28.36
C ASN A 206 16.12 14.94 -27.86
N SER A 207 16.84 15.02 -26.73
CA SER A 207 17.13 16.27 -26.03
C SER A 207 18.58 16.29 -25.54
N PRO A 208 19.30 17.43 -25.58
CA PRO A 208 20.62 17.56 -24.96
C PRO A 208 20.66 17.20 -23.46
N LEU A 209 19.51 17.22 -22.78
CA LEU A 209 19.41 16.78 -21.39
C LEU A 209 19.69 15.27 -21.24
N THR A 210 19.37 14.44 -22.25
CA THR A 210 19.61 12.99 -22.15
C THR A 210 21.09 12.66 -22.05
N ASP A 211 21.95 13.42 -22.74
CA ASP A 211 23.40 13.21 -22.68
C ASP A 211 23.99 13.63 -21.34
N GLN A 212 23.40 14.64 -20.69
CA GLN A 212 23.76 15.02 -19.33
C GLN A 212 23.32 13.95 -18.31
N PHE A 213 22.12 13.38 -18.46
CA PHE A 213 21.67 12.29 -17.58
C PHE A 213 22.54 11.04 -17.67
N ARG A 214 23.16 10.73 -18.83
CA ARG A 214 24.09 9.57 -18.95
C ARG A 214 25.19 9.58 -17.89
N GLN A 215 25.65 10.76 -17.48
CA GLN A 215 26.69 10.94 -16.46
C GLN A 215 26.20 10.55 -15.06
N TYR A 216 24.89 10.63 -14.82
CA TYR A 216 24.26 10.32 -13.55
C TYR A 216 23.70 8.90 -13.46
N MET A 217 23.41 8.24 -14.59
CA MET A 217 22.65 6.98 -14.60
C MET A 217 23.24 5.89 -13.71
N SER A 218 24.57 5.72 -13.68
CA SER A 218 25.21 4.74 -12.80
C SER A 218 24.98 5.05 -11.32
N ARG A 219 25.12 6.33 -10.91
CA ARG A 219 24.92 6.77 -9.53
C ARG A 219 23.44 6.68 -9.12
N ILE A 220 22.55 7.03 -10.03
CA ILE A 220 21.09 6.92 -9.83
C ILE A 220 20.69 5.44 -9.65
N GLN A 221 21.22 4.54 -10.48
CA GLN A 221 20.96 3.10 -10.36
C GLN A 221 21.49 2.52 -9.04
N GLN A 222 22.65 2.98 -8.59
CA GLN A 222 23.27 2.61 -7.32
C GLN A 222 22.64 3.30 -6.10
N ARG A 223 21.65 4.19 -6.30
CA ARG A 223 20.97 4.94 -5.25
C ARG A 223 21.93 5.78 -4.40
N ASP A 224 22.94 6.35 -5.05
CA ASP A 224 24.02 7.11 -4.41
C ASP A 224 23.49 8.24 -3.51
N PRO A 225 23.66 8.17 -2.17
CA PRO A 225 23.14 9.18 -1.25
C PRO A 225 23.70 10.58 -1.46
N SER A 226 24.89 10.71 -2.07
CA SER A 226 25.49 12.02 -2.34
C SER A 226 24.71 12.84 -3.38
N LEU A 227 23.84 12.20 -4.16
CA LEU A 227 22.93 12.88 -5.10
C LEU A 227 21.88 13.77 -4.42
N ARG A 228 21.63 13.60 -3.11
CA ARG A 228 20.70 14.44 -2.33
C ARG A 228 20.98 15.94 -2.47
N HIS A 229 22.25 16.30 -2.52
CA HIS A 229 22.71 17.69 -2.55
C HIS A 229 23.30 18.11 -3.90
N ASP A 230 23.15 17.27 -4.93
CA ASP A 230 23.68 17.54 -6.26
C ASP A 230 22.79 18.54 -7.01
N VAL A 231 23.22 19.80 -7.00
CA VAL A 231 22.47 20.92 -7.61
C VAL A 231 22.29 20.73 -9.12
N GLN A 232 23.28 20.14 -9.80
CA GLN A 232 23.22 19.90 -11.24
C GLN A 232 22.17 18.84 -11.58
N LEU A 233 22.12 17.73 -10.83
CA LEU A 233 21.06 16.73 -11.00
C LEU A 233 19.67 17.33 -10.76
N ARG A 234 19.51 18.12 -9.69
CA ARG A 234 18.25 18.83 -9.42
C ARG A 234 17.83 19.67 -10.61
N ASP A 235 18.72 20.53 -11.11
CA ASP A 235 18.40 21.45 -12.19
C ASP A 235 18.11 20.70 -13.51
N LEU A 236 18.78 19.57 -13.75
CA LEU A 236 18.46 18.66 -14.87
C LEU A 236 17.04 18.09 -14.76
N LEU A 237 16.65 17.59 -13.58
CA LEU A 237 15.31 17.05 -13.33
C LEU A 237 14.22 18.12 -13.54
N LEU A 238 14.45 19.33 -13.02
CA LEU A 238 13.51 20.45 -13.16
C LEU A 238 13.38 20.93 -14.60
N ASN A 239 14.47 20.90 -15.38
CA ASN A 239 14.41 21.25 -16.80
C ASN A 239 13.75 20.14 -17.63
N ALA A 240 14.09 18.88 -17.36
CA ALA A 240 13.48 17.74 -18.05
C ALA A 240 11.97 17.67 -17.81
N ALA A 241 11.47 18.05 -16.63
CA ALA A 241 10.03 18.09 -16.32
C ALA A 241 9.21 18.99 -17.28
N LYS A 242 9.85 19.95 -17.94
CA LYS A 242 9.23 20.83 -18.94
C LYS A 242 9.03 20.12 -20.29
N GLU A 243 9.73 19.01 -20.53
CA GLU A 243 9.65 18.26 -21.78
C GLU A 243 8.55 17.21 -21.73
N ARG A 244 7.74 17.13 -22.79
CA ARG A 244 6.66 16.13 -22.89
C ARG A 244 7.14 14.68 -22.71
N PRO A 245 8.28 14.23 -23.28
CA PRO A 245 8.80 12.89 -23.04
C PRO A 245 9.01 12.55 -21.55
N MET A 246 9.42 13.51 -20.72
CA MET A 246 9.61 13.29 -19.28
C MET A 246 8.26 13.12 -18.57
N GLN A 247 7.26 13.93 -18.95
CA GLN A 247 5.90 13.80 -18.42
C GLN A 247 5.32 12.43 -18.76
N ILE A 248 5.47 11.97 -20.01
CA ILE A 248 5.03 10.62 -20.43
C ILE A 248 5.81 9.53 -19.66
N ALA A 249 7.10 9.72 -19.41
CA ALA A 249 7.88 8.78 -18.61
C ALA A 249 7.34 8.67 -17.17
N GLN A 250 7.04 9.80 -16.52
CA GLN A 250 6.41 9.82 -15.20
C GLN A 250 5.02 9.16 -15.23
N GLU A 251 4.16 9.52 -16.20
CA GLU A 251 2.82 8.95 -16.38
C GLU A 251 2.88 7.42 -16.55
N GLN A 252 3.86 6.92 -17.31
CA GLN A 252 4.05 5.48 -17.50
C GLN A 252 4.48 4.78 -16.22
N VAL A 253 5.46 5.31 -15.47
CA VAL A 253 5.88 4.68 -14.21
C VAL A 253 4.76 4.70 -13.18
N ALA A 254 3.99 5.79 -13.10
CA ALA A 254 2.79 5.85 -12.26
C ALA A 254 1.74 4.81 -12.70
N THR A 255 1.56 4.62 -14.01
CA THR A 255 0.61 3.65 -14.55
C THR A 255 1.03 2.22 -14.21
N GLU A 256 2.25 1.84 -14.55
CA GLU A 256 2.77 0.48 -14.37
C GLU A 256 2.95 0.12 -12.90
N GLY A 257 3.50 1.05 -12.10
CA GLY A 257 3.88 0.77 -10.71
C GLY A 257 2.76 0.94 -9.69
N TYR A 258 1.77 1.80 -9.97
CA TYR A 258 0.74 2.16 -9.00
C TYR A 258 -0.68 1.92 -9.51
N TRP A 259 -1.03 2.52 -10.65
CA TRP A 259 -2.39 2.40 -11.19
C TRP A 259 -2.78 0.95 -11.45
N GLN A 260 -1.97 0.22 -12.22
CA GLN A 260 -2.26 -1.17 -12.57
C GLN A 260 -2.31 -2.06 -11.33
N ALA A 261 -1.38 -1.88 -10.39
CA ALA A 261 -1.35 -2.63 -9.15
C ALA A 261 -2.61 -2.40 -8.29
N VAL A 262 -3.13 -1.17 -8.22
CA VAL A 262 -4.40 -0.86 -7.53
C VAL A 262 -5.59 -1.45 -8.28
N VAL A 263 -5.60 -1.34 -9.62
CA VAL A 263 -6.67 -1.89 -10.46
C VAL A 263 -6.78 -3.40 -10.26
N ASP A 264 -5.66 -4.11 -10.37
CA ASP A 264 -5.63 -5.56 -10.21
C ASP A 264 -5.89 -5.96 -8.75
N GLY A 265 -5.32 -5.23 -7.78
CA GLY A 265 -5.42 -5.56 -6.36
C GLY A 265 -6.80 -5.32 -5.74
N TYR A 266 -7.55 -4.31 -6.22
CA TYR A 266 -8.83 -3.94 -5.61
C TYR A 266 -10.02 -3.90 -6.55
N ILE A 267 -9.83 -3.38 -7.76
CA ILE A 267 -10.92 -2.92 -8.61
C ILE A 267 -11.52 -4.09 -9.39
N VAL A 268 -10.68 -4.84 -10.11
CA VAL A 268 -11.13 -5.93 -10.99
C VAL A 268 -11.87 -7.00 -10.21
N HIS A 269 -11.30 -7.48 -9.11
CA HIS A 269 -11.89 -8.58 -8.32
C HIS A 269 -13.17 -8.20 -7.56
N ARG A 270 -13.44 -6.90 -7.39
CA ARG A 270 -14.66 -6.40 -6.76
C ARG A 270 -15.63 -5.81 -7.77
N GLU A 271 -15.29 -5.84 -9.05
CA GLU A 271 -16.07 -5.25 -10.14
C GLU A 271 -16.46 -3.78 -9.86
N LEU A 272 -15.52 -2.99 -9.32
CA LEU A 272 -15.77 -1.58 -8.99
C LEU A 272 -15.89 -0.76 -10.28
N GLN A 273 -16.96 0.03 -10.39
CA GLN A 273 -17.35 0.73 -11.61
C GLN A 273 -17.26 2.25 -11.48
N MET A 274 -17.32 2.80 -10.27
CA MET A 274 -17.42 4.25 -10.09
C MET A 274 -16.06 4.95 -10.29
N PRO A 275 -15.98 5.98 -11.14
CA PRO A 275 -14.79 6.83 -11.31
C PRO A 275 -14.13 7.29 -10.01
N LEU A 276 -14.93 7.69 -9.02
CA LEU A 276 -14.43 8.12 -7.71
C LEU A 276 -13.67 6.99 -7.01
N SER A 277 -14.17 5.75 -7.05
CA SER A 277 -13.53 4.59 -6.42
C SER A 277 -12.12 4.37 -6.96
N TRP A 278 -11.98 4.41 -8.28
CA TRP A 278 -10.70 4.22 -8.96
C TRP A 278 -9.68 5.29 -8.56
N ALA A 279 -10.08 6.56 -8.58
CA ALA A 279 -9.20 7.66 -8.25
C ALA A 279 -8.83 7.69 -6.76
N LEU A 280 -9.79 7.42 -5.86
CA LEU A 280 -9.55 7.33 -4.42
C LEU A 280 -8.54 6.21 -4.11
N LEU A 281 -8.77 5.00 -4.62
CA LEU A 281 -7.91 3.86 -4.35
C LEU A 281 -6.51 4.05 -4.96
N PHE A 282 -6.39 4.70 -6.12
CA PHE A 282 -5.09 5.07 -6.67
C PHE A 282 -4.34 6.02 -5.72
N ASP A 283 -5.00 7.08 -5.27
CA ASP A 283 -4.40 8.09 -4.38
C ASP A 283 -3.99 7.47 -3.04
N MET A 284 -4.74 6.48 -2.55
CA MET A 284 -4.37 5.66 -1.40
C MET A 284 -3.19 4.74 -1.70
N GLY A 285 -3.13 4.15 -2.89
CA GLY A 285 -2.00 3.34 -3.35
C GLY A 285 -0.69 4.11 -3.41
N VAL A 286 -0.74 5.39 -3.78
CA VAL A 286 0.43 6.29 -3.75
C VAL A 286 0.82 6.62 -2.31
N HIS A 287 -0.15 6.96 -1.45
CA HIS A 287 0.16 7.43 -0.09
C HIS A 287 0.48 6.31 0.92
N PHE A 288 -0.22 5.19 0.85
CA PHE A 288 -0.14 4.08 1.81
C PHE A 288 0.43 2.79 1.19
N GLY A 289 0.84 2.85 -0.08
CA GLY A 289 1.24 1.69 -0.86
C GLY A 289 0.06 0.97 -1.51
N VAL A 290 0.33 0.32 -2.64
CA VAL A 290 -0.66 -0.37 -3.49
C VAL A 290 -1.38 -1.55 -2.81
N ASN A 291 -0.92 -1.98 -1.64
CA ASN A 291 -1.49 -3.11 -0.87
C ASN A 291 -2.14 -2.70 0.47
N HIS A 292 -2.49 -1.42 0.62
CA HIS A 292 -3.11 -0.88 1.85
C HIS A 292 -4.33 -1.67 2.38
N GLY A 293 -4.51 -1.66 3.71
CA GLY A 293 -5.55 -2.44 4.42
C GLY A 293 -6.99 -1.91 4.34
N PHE A 294 -7.20 -0.68 3.86
CA PHE A 294 -8.46 0.04 4.06
C PHE A 294 -9.71 -0.62 3.47
N VAL A 295 -9.62 -1.21 2.26
CA VAL A 295 -10.78 -1.88 1.63
C VAL A 295 -11.24 -3.09 2.44
N ARG A 296 -10.29 -3.92 2.89
CA ARG A 296 -10.60 -5.09 3.75
C ARG A 296 -11.16 -4.67 5.10
N LEU A 297 -10.63 -3.60 5.68
CA LEU A 297 -11.15 -3.06 6.94
C LEU A 297 -12.57 -2.52 6.76
N ALA A 298 -12.87 -1.89 5.61
CA ALA A 298 -14.22 -1.45 5.27
C ALA A 298 -15.17 -2.65 5.09
N GLU A 299 -14.77 -3.69 4.36
CA GLU A 299 -15.53 -4.94 4.22
C GLU A 299 -15.87 -5.55 5.59
N LYS A 300 -14.87 -5.64 6.47
CA LYS A 300 -15.05 -6.11 7.85
C LYS A 300 -16.05 -5.25 8.63
N ASN A 301 -15.93 -3.92 8.57
CA ASN A 301 -16.83 -3.01 9.28
C ASN A 301 -18.27 -3.08 8.76
N LEU A 302 -18.43 -3.37 7.46
CA LEU A 302 -19.73 -3.57 6.82
C LEU A 302 -20.29 -4.99 7.02
N GLY A 303 -19.55 -5.88 7.68
CA GLY A 303 -19.99 -7.24 7.97
C GLY A 303 -20.05 -8.14 6.73
N VAL A 304 -19.27 -7.83 5.68
CA VAL A 304 -19.16 -8.66 4.48
C VAL A 304 -17.82 -9.39 4.43
N GLN A 305 -17.74 -10.42 3.60
CA GLN A 305 -16.51 -11.21 3.45
C GLN A 305 -15.41 -10.38 2.76
N PRO A 306 -14.12 -10.66 3.03
CA PRO A 306 -13.04 -10.04 2.27
C PRO A 306 -13.16 -10.30 0.77
N ARG A 307 -12.83 -9.30 -0.06
CA ARG A 307 -12.99 -9.34 -1.53
C ARG A 307 -14.44 -9.54 -1.97
N SER A 308 -15.38 -8.94 -1.25
CA SER A 308 -16.79 -8.94 -1.63
C SER A 308 -17.02 -8.12 -2.90
N ILE A 309 -17.89 -8.61 -3.78
CA ILE A 309 -18.37 -7.92 -4.98
C ILE A 309 -19.62 -7.12 -4.57
N PRO A 310 -19.58 -5.78 -4.57
CA PRO A 310 -20.76 -4.98 -4.28
C PRO A 310 -21.92 -5.29 -5.23
N GLY A 311 -23.14 -5.29 -4.72
CA GLY A 311 -24.35 -5.75 -5.42
C GLY A 311 -24.64 -7.25 -5.21
N GLN A 312 -23.62 -8.09 -5.01
CA GLN A 312 -23.80 -9.53 -4.78
C GLN A 312 -23.74 -9.89 -3.28
N ASN A 313 -22.92 -9.18 -2.50
CA ASN A 313 -22.66 -9.51 -1.10
C ASN A 313 -23.43 -8.64 -0.10
N GLY A 314 -24.56 -8.05 -0.51
CA GLY A 314 -25.44 -7.28 0.40
C GLY A 314 -24.98 -5.86 0.74
N ILE A 315 -23.96 -5.35 0.05
CA ILE A 315 -23.54 -3.94 0.10
C ILE A 315 -23.44 -3.35 -1.31
N THR A 316 -23.61 -2.04 -1.45
CA THR A 316 -23.36 -1.32 -2.70
C THR A 316 -21.92 -0.81 -2.77
N GLU A 317 -21.43 -0.51 -3.97
CA GLU A 317 -20.09 0.09 -4.15
C GLU A 317 -20.00 1.42 -3.39
N ALA A 318 -21.05 2.24 -3.45
CA ALA A 318 -21.13 3.49 -2.71
C ALA A 318 -20.95 3.28 -1.19
N GLN A 319 -21.56 2.24 -0.60
CA GLN A 319 -21.38 1.92 0.82
C GLN A 319 -19.94 1.51 1.14
N LEU A 320 -19.35 0.63 0.33
CA LEU A 320 -17.96 0.20 0.50
C LEU A 320 -17.01 1.40 0.46
N ILE A 321 -17.15 2.24 -0.57
CA ILE A 321 -16.22 3.34 -0.85
C ILE A 321 -16.43 4.50 0.13
N THR A 322 -17.66 4.69 0.63
CA THR A 322 -17.92 5.58 1.78
C THR A 322 -17.14 5.17 3.01
N GLU A 323 -17.19 3.88 3.36
CA GLU A 323 -16.47 3.39 4.54
C GLU A 323 -14.95 3.44 4.34
N VAL A 324 -14.44 3.16 3.14
CA VAL A 324 -13.02 3.34 2.80
C VAL A 324 -12.58 4.79 2.98
N ALA A 325 -13.32 5.76 2.43
CA ALA A 325 -13.01 7.18 2.55
C ALA A 325 -13.05 7.66 4.01
N ARG A 326 -14.04 7.18 4.81
CA ARG A 326 -14.14 7.46 6.25
C ARG A 326 -12.93 6.94 7.01
N LEU A 327 -12.54 5.68 6.80
CA LEU A 327 -11.37 5.09 7.45
C LEU A 327 -10.07 5.82 7.08
N ARG A 328 -9.93 6.19 5.81
CA ARG A 328 -8.79 6.97 5.34
C ARG A 328 -8.72 8.34 6.02
N LYS A 329 -9.84 9.08 6.05
CA LYS A 329 -9.92 10.37 6.74
C LYS A 329 -9.54 10.22 8.21
N GLN A 330 -10.12 9.24 8.90
CA GLN A 330 -9.80 8.98 10.30
C GLN A 330 -8.31 8.69 10.52
N SER A 331 -7.66 7.97 9.60
CA SER A 331 -6.21 7.74 9.65
C SER A 331 -5.41 9.05 9.54
N HIS A 332 -5.77 9.94 8.60
CA HIS A 332 -5.12 11.24 8.47
C HIS A 332 -5.37 12.15 9.65
N ASP A 333 -6.60 12.18 10.20
CA ASP A 333 -6.94 13.03 11.35
C ASP A 333 -6.10 12.64 12.57
N ARG A 334 -6.01 11.33 12.87
CA ARG A 334 -5.16 10.83 13.96
C ARG A 334 -3.69 11.17 13.75
N GLN A 335 -3.21 11.06 12.50
CA GLN A 335 -1.83 11.41 12.17
C GLN A 335 -1.57 12.92 12.32
N ALA A 336 -2.49 13.75 11.82
CA ALA A 336 -2.42 15.20 11.94
C ALA A 336 -2.38 15.66 13.40
N GLU A 337 -3.21 15.04 14.26
CA GLU A 337 -3.22 15.29 15.70
C GLU A 337 -1.92 14.86 16.37
N ARG A 338 -1.49 13.61 16.13
CA ARG A 338 -0.26 13.05 16.72
C ARG A 338 0.98 13.85 16.36
N ASP A 339 1.11 14.26 15.10
CA ASP A 339 2.31 14.90 14.57
C ASP A 339 2.21 16.44 14.63
N ASN A 340 1.08 17.00 15.09
CA ASN A 340 0.75 18.43 15.07
C ASN A 340 0.88 19.04 13.65
N LEU A 341 0.38 18.31 12.65
CA LEU A 341 0.42 18.67 11.24
C LEU A 341 -1.01 18.77 10.68
N PRO A 342 -1.76 19.85 10.98
CA PRO A 342 -3.16 19.99 10.58
C PRO A 342 -3.37 19.96 9.05
N GLY A 343 -2.32 20.24 8.26
CA GLY A 343 -2.37 20.14 6.80
C GLY A 343 -2.59 18.71 6.28
N LEU A 344 -2.34 17.67 7.09
CA LEU A 344 -2.52 16.27 6.67
C LEU A 344 -4.00 15.87 6.56
N SER A 345 -4.90 16.46 7.34
CA SER A 345 -6.33 16.13 7.31
C SER A 345 -6.99 16.54 5.99
N VAL A 346 -6.50 17.62 5.36
CA VAL A 346 -7.07 18.22 4.14
C VAL A 346 -7.25 17.19 3.01
N ARG A 347 -6.33 16.24 2.87
CA ARG A 347 -6.43 15.17 1.86
C ARG A 347 -7.52 14.16 2.19
N GLY A 348 -7.70 13.84 3.47
CA GLY A 348 -8.79 12.99 3.93
C GLY A 348 -10.15 13.66 3.74
N ASP A 349 -10.23 14.94 4.10
CA ASP A 349 -11.44 15.77 3.97
C ASP A 349 -11.92 15.88 2.51
N PHE A 350 -10.99 16.06 1.57
CA PHE A 350 -11.31 16.13 0.15
C PHE A 350 -12.01 14.86 -0.36
N TRP A 351 -11.46 13.68 -0.11
CA TRP A 351 -12.08 12.44 -0.59
C TRP A 351 -13.39 12.14 0.14
N HIS A 352 -13.42 12.40 1.44
CA HIS A 352 -14.63 12.22 2.24
C HIS A 352 -15.76 13.14 1.77
N SER A 353 -15.45 14.39 1.39
CA SER A 353 -16.47 15.33 0.90
C SER A 353 -17.07 14.89 -0.43
N LEU A 354 -16.28 14.40 -1.38
CA LEU A 354 -16.77 13.89 -2.66
C LEU A 354 -17.73 12.71 -2.50
N VAL A 355 -17.40 11.78 -1.61
CA VAL A 355 -18.29 10.65 -1.28
C VAL A 355 -19.55 11.15 -0.59
N THR A 356 -19.43 12.07 0.39
CA THR A 356 -20.58 12.61 1.12
C THR A 356 -21.54 13.37 0.19
N SER A 357 -21.00 14.07 -0.80
CA SER A 357 -21.77 14.76 -1.84
C SER A 357 -22.22 13.86 -2.99
N GLN A 358 -21.94 12.55 -2.92
CA GLN A 358 -22.30 11.55 -3.94
C GLN A 358 -21.74 11.85 -5.34
N ASP A 359 -20.53 12.45 -5.43
CA ASP A 359 -19.85 12.71 -6.72
C ASP A 359 -19.16 11.44 -7.26
N TRP A 360 -19.92 10.36 -7.42
CA TRP A 360 -19.41 9.04 -7.84
C TRP A 360 -18.76 9.07 -9.22
N GLY A 361 -19.18 10.00 -10.09
CA GLY A 361 -18.64 10.23 -11.43
C GLY A 361 -17.32 11.00 -11.46
N LEU A 362 -16.87 11.52 -10.32
CA LEU A 362 -15.68 12.37 -10.20
C LEU A 362 -15.75 13.57 -11.17
N MET A 363 -16.87 14.27 -11.13
CA MET A 363 -17.19 15.36 -12.05
C MET A 363 -16.97 16.74 -11.41
N GLY A 364 -17.03 16.83 -10.09
CA GLY A 364 -16.99 18.08 -9.34
C GLY A 364 -18.19 19.00 -9.60
N ASP A 365 -18.15 20.20 -9.05
CA ASP A 365 -19.17 21.22 -9.29
C ASP A 365 -18.92 21.91 -10.63
N GLY A 366 -19.88 21.80 -11.56
CA GLY A 366 -19.75 22.39 -12.90
C GLY A 366 -18.53 21.92 -13.69
N GLN A 367 -18.18 20.63 -13.60
CA GLN A 367 -17.00 20.01 -14.26
C GLN A 367 -15.65 20.48 -13.71
N LYS A 368 -15.63 20.96 -12.46
CA LYS A 368 -14.40 21.41 -11.79
C LYS A 368 -14.27 20.79 -10.41
N LEU A 369 -13.10 20.25 -10.14
CA LEU A 369 -12.71 19.81 -8.80
C LEU A 369 -11.81 20.86 -8.17
N ILE A 370 -12.08 21.21 -6.91
CA ILE A 370 -11.22 22.11 -6.13
C ILE A 370 -10.34 21.26 -5.21
N VAL A 371 -9.05 21.18 -5.50
CA VAL A 371 -8.07 20.40 -4.74
C VAL A 371 -7.04 21.34 -4.15
N LYS A 372 -6.99 21.47 -2.82
CA LYS A 372 -6.14 22.45 -2.10
C LYS A 372 -6.23 23.87 -2.69
N GLY A 373 -7.44 24.30 -3.03
CA GLY A 373 -7.71 25.61 -3.63
C GLY A 373 -7.35 25.75 -5.12
N ARG A 374 -6.86 24.69 -5.77
CA ARG A 374 -6.60 24.68 -7.22
C ARG A 374 -7.76 24.07 -7.98
N ASN A 375 -8.10 24.67 -9.11
CA ASN A 375 -9.13 24.15 -10.00
C ASN A 375 -8.54 23.11 -10.95
N ILE A 376 -9.13 21.91 -10.96
CA ILE A 376 -8.84 20.84 -11.91
C ILE A 376 -10.06 20.66 -12.81
N GLN A 377 -9.87 20.76 -14.12
CA GLN A 377 -10.94 20.54 -15.09
C GLN A 377 -11.19 19.03 -15.24
N THR A 378 -12.45 18.58 -15.16
CA THR A 378 -12.79 17.15 -15.25
C THR A 378 -13.04 16.66 -16.68
N LYS A 379 -13.17 17.58 -17.63
CA LYS A 379 -13.07 17.29 -19.06
C LYS A 379 -11.65 17.56 -19.55
N ILE A 380 -11.10 16.58 -20.25
CA ILE A 380 -9.77 16.65 -20.89
C ILE A 380 -9.97 17.00 -22.36
#